data_AF-A0A259RHK8-F1
#
_entry.id   AF-A0A259RHK8-F1
#
_cell.length_a   1.000
_cell.length_b   1.000
_cell.length_c   1.000
_cell.angle_alpha   90.00
_cell.angle_beta   90.00
_cell.angle_gamma   90.00
#
_symmetry.space_group_name_H-M   'P 1'
#
loop_
_entity.id
_entity.type
_entity.pdbx_description
1 polymer ?
#
loop_
_entity_poly.entity_id
_entity_poly.type
_entity_poly.pdbx_seq_one_letter_code
_entity_poly.pdbx_strand_id
1 'polypeptide(L)'
;MQIFFGNAAVSDFRLAKKLASIQAVAPSVTQISARFVHFAQVKPGAELSDAQTHVLHDLFNYGAALENWPDDVVSVTVAPRAGTRSPWSSKATEILHICGIDAVSRVERGTEYALVGLDALDRTSREAASALLHDRMTETVFEDWGDAQTLFAHQLPAPLTEIALLQHGESALHEANQTLGLALSTEEISYLDGAYRELGRNPTDIELMMFAQANSEHCRHKIFNADWTIDGEEHDLSLFAMIRNTHRHNPNGTLSAYKDNAAVIAGWPGTRFAVDVDSGEYGQTDEPIHFLAKVETHNHPTAISPDPGAATGSGGEIRDEGATGRGGKPKAGLSGFSVSNLRIPGFEQPWEAMTPVGKPDRIVTALDIMLEGPIGAAAFNNEFGRPALAGYFRSFELQPTLTDGA
;
A
#
# COMPACT_ATOMS: atom_id res chain seq x y z
N MET A 1 14.71 5.35 -24.12
CA MET A 1 13.35 4.83 -23.86
C MET A 1 12.65 4.62 -25.18
N GLN A 2 12.06 3.44 -25.41
CA GLN A 2 11.18 3.15 -26.54
C GLN A 2 9.72 3.13 -26.06
N ILE A 3 8.78 3.51 -26.92
CA ILE A 3 7.36 3.65 -26.59
C ILE A 3 6.54 2.69 -27.47
N PHE A 4 5.63 1.94 -26.84
CA PHE A 4 4.75 1.00 -27.51
C PHE A 4 3.30 1.28 -27.11
N PHE A 5 2.42 1.48 -28.10
CA PHE A 5 0.99 1.65 -27.84
C PHE A 5 0.32 0.30 -27.70
N GLY A 6 -0.51 0.20 -26.67
CA GLY A 6 -1.32 -0.98 -26.39
C GLY A 6 -2.79 -0.78 -26.75
N ASN A 7 -3.57 -1.73 -26.25
CA ASN A 7 -5.02 -1.80 -26.41
C ASN A 7 -5.79 -0.88 -25.47
N ALA A 8 -7.13 -0.99 -25.47
CA ALA A 8 -8.01 -0.18 -24.64
C ALA A 8 -7.68 -0.34 -23.15
N ALA A 9 -7.48 0.78 -22.45
CA ALA A 9 -7.10 0.77 -21.04
C ALA A 9 -8.30 0.79 -20.09
N VAL A 10 -9.44 1.33 -20.55
CA VAL A 10 -10.62 1.60 -19.74
C VAL A 10 -11.85 1.18 -20.52
N SER A 11 -12.79 0.48 -19.89
CA SER A 11 -14.05 0.07 -20.50
C SER A 11 -14.97 1.27 -20.77
N ASP A 12 -15.84 1.15 -21.78
CA ASP A 12 -16.75 2.22 -22.22
C ASP A 12 -17.59 2.80 -21.08
N PHE A 13 -18.13 1.94 -20.20
CA PHE A 13 -18.94 2.43 -19.07
C PHE A 13 -18.12 3.27 -18.08
N ARG A 14 -16.83 2.94 -17.87
CA ARG A 14 -15.93 3.70 -17.00
C ARG A 14 -15.49 5.00 -17.67
N LEU A 15 -15.25 4.97 -18.98
CA LEU A 15 -14.99 6.17 -19.78
C LEU A 15 -16.18 7.13 -19.72
N ALA A 16 -17.41 6.63 -19.89
CA ALA A 16 -18.62 7.45 -19.77
C ALA A 16 -18.76 8.10 -18.39
N LYS A 17 -18.48 7.34 -17.31
CA LYS A 17 -18.49 7.89 -15.94
C LYS A 17 -17.41 8.97 -15.75
N LYS A 18 -16.18 8.72 -16.22
CA LYS A 18 -15.09 9.72 -16.19
C LYS A 18 -15.44 10.96 -16.99
N LEU A 19 -16.00 10.80 -18.19
CA LEU A 19 -16.44 11.91 -19.04
C LEU A 19 -17.47 12.78 -18.32
N ALA A 20 -18.48 12.18 -17.70
CA ALA A 20 -19.49 12.92 -16.95
C ALA A 20 -18.88 13.74 -15.80
N SER A 21 -17.90 13.18 -15.07
CA SER A 21 -17.17 13.90 -14.03
C SER A 21 -16.31 15.04 -14.60
N ILE A 22 -15.64 14.82 -15.72
CA ILE A 22 -14.82 15.85 -16.40
C ILE A 22 -15.71 16.98 -16.92
N GLN A 23 -16.87 16.65 -17.51
CA GLN A 23 -17.81 17.64 -18.04
C GLN A 23 -18.39 18.57 -16.96
N ALA A 24 -18.42 18.14 -15.70
CA ALA A 24 -18.83 19.00 -14.59
C ALA A 24 -17.86 20.18 -14.35
N VAL A 25 -16.59 20.04 -14.72
CA VAL A 25 -15.55 21.09 -14.57
C VAL A 25 -15.06 21.65 -15.91
N ALA A 26 -15.25 20.90 -17.00
CA ALA A 26 -14.84 21.23 -18.35
C ALA A 26 -15.91 20.80 -19.38
N PRO A 27 -17.02 21.55 -19.52
CA PRO A 27 -18.16 21.17 -20.36
C PRO A 27 -17.85 21.06 -21.86
N SER A 28 -16.76 21.67 -22.33
CA SER A 28 -16.32 21.58 -23.74
C SER A 28 -15.73 20.22 -24.10
N VAL A 29 -15.40 19.38 -23.11
CA VAL A 29 -14.89 18.02 -23.35
C VAL A 29 -16.05 17.13 -23.77
N THR A 30 -16.08 16.71 -25.04
CA THR A 30 -17.21 15.97 -25.62
C THR A 30 -16.97 14.47 -25.70
N GLN A 31 -15.71 14.04 -25.77
CA GLN A 31 -15.33 12.64 -25.89
C GLN A 31 -14.02 12.38 -25.16
N ILE A 32 -13.91 11.17 -24.60
CA ILE A 32 -12.69 10.63 -23.98
C ILE A 32 -12.41 9.23 -24.55
N SER A 33 -11.16 8.97 -24.90
CA SER A 33 -10.65 7.64 -25.28
C SER A 33 -9.41 7.32 -24.47
N ALA A 34 -9.16 6.05 -24.16
CA ALA A 34 -8.01 5.65 -23.35
C ALA A 34 -7.33 4.39 -23.87
N ARG A 35 -6.01 4.43 -24.02
CA ARG A 35 -5.19 3.28 -24.40
C ARG A 35 -4.02 3.08 -23.45
N PHE A 36 -3.53 1.86 -23.32
CA PHE A 36 -2.28 1.63 -22.62
C PHE A 36 -1.11 2.18 -23.45
N VAL A 37 -0.12 2.70 -22.76
CA VAL A 37 1.18 3.04 -23.32
C VAL A 37 2.26 2.37 -22.49
N HIS A 38 3.23 1.75 -23.16
CA HIS A 38 4.32 1.02 -22.52
C HIS A 38 5.64 1.71 -22.82
N PHE A 39 6.43 1.92 -21.78
CA PHE A 39 7.73 2.55 -21.83
C PHE A 39 8.79 1.50 -21.56
N ALA A 40 9.60 1.15 -22.55
CA ALA A 40 10.70 0.20 -22.40
C ALA A 40 12.03 0.95 -22.33
N GLN A 41 12.73 0.83 -21.20
CA GLN A 41 14.09 1.34 -21.05
C GLN A 41 15.09 0.28 -21.49
N VAL A 42 15.78 0.56 -22.60
CA VAL A 42 16.87 -0.27 -23.11
C VAL A 42 18.16 0.08 -22.36
N LYS A 43 18.98 -0.94 -22.05
CA LYS A 43 20.28 -0.77 -21.40
C LYS A 43 21.21 0.10 -22.26
N PRO A 44 22.09 0.93 -21.66
CA PRO A 44 23.07 1.70 -22.41
C PRO A 44 23.94 0.79 -23.31
N GLY A 45 24.06 1.13 -24.59
CA GLY A 45 24.85 0.36 -25.57
C GLY A 45 24.21 -0.96 -26.04
N ALA A 46 23.00 -1.28 -25.59
CA ALA A 46 22.22 -2.39 -26.12
C ALA A 46 21.25 -1.89 -27.21
N GLU A 47 20.94 -2.76 -28.16
CA GLU A 47 19.91 -2.55 -29.17
C GLU A 47 18.94 -3.74 -29.17
N LEU A 48 17.69 -3.47 -29.51
CA LEU A 48 16.69 -4.51 -29.71
C LEU A 48 16.77 -4.96 -31.16
N SER A 49 16.90 -6.26 -31.39
CA SER A 49 16.76 -6.82 -32.73
C SER A 49 15.30 -6.71 -33.22
N ASP A 50 15.09 -6.82 -34.53
CA ASP A 50 13.74 -6.84 -35.13
C ASP A 50 12.87 -7.94 -34.52
N ALA A 51 13.46 -9.13 -34.29
CA ALA A 51 12.78 -10.25 -33.66
C ALA A 51 12.35 -9.92 -32.22
N GLN A 52 13.23 -9.32 -31.42
CA GLN A 52 12.88 -8.90 -30.05
C GLN A 52 11.82 -7.79 -30.04
N THR A 53 11.89 -6.86 -31.00
CA THR A 53 10.90 -5.79 -31.15
C THR A 53 9.54 -6.36 -31.51
N HIS A 54 9.48 -7.37 -32.39
CA HIS A 54 8.25 -8.08 -32.70
C HIS A 54 7.66 -8.80 -31.47
N VAL A 55 8.49 -9.51 -30.71
CA VAL A 55 8.04 -10.16 -29.46
C VAL A 55 7.52 -9.12 -28.45
N LEU A 56 8.13 -7.93 -28.35
CA LEU A 56 7.61 -6.85 -27.50
C LEU A 56 6.22 -6.38 -27.96
N HIS A 57 6.01 -6.21 -29.27
CA HIS A 57 4.68 -5.88 -29.79
C HIS A 57 3.64 -6.94 -29.42
N ASP A 58 3.97 -8.23 -29.56
CA ASP A 58 3.09 -9.32 -29.19
C ASP A 58 2.80 -9.34 -27.67
N LEU A 59 3.83 -9.17 -26.84
CA LEU A 59 3.70 -9.16 -25.37
C LEU A 59 2.90 -7.95 -24.86
N PHE A 60 2.95 -6.81 -25.56
CA PHE A 60 2.17 -5.62 -25.21
C PHE A 60 0.77 -5.58 -25.85
N ASN A 61 0.45 -6.56 -26.71
CA ASN A 61 -0.87 -6.74 -27.29
C ASN A 61 -1.75 -7.66 -26.42
N TYR A 62 -2.22 -7.13 -25.29
CA TYR A 62 -3.13 -7.83 -24.38
C TYR A 62 -4.37 -6.98 -24.06
N GLY A 63 -5.44 -7.61 -23.57
CA GLY A 63 -6.69 -6.92 -23.22
C GLY A 63 -7.66 -6.74 -24.39
N ALA A 64 -8.65 -5.87 -24.21
CA ALA A 64 -9.69 -5.62 -25.21
C ALA A 64 -9.16 -4.73 -26.33
N ALA A 65 -9.30 -5.17 -27.58
CA ALA A 65 -8.81 -4.45 -28.74
C ALA A 65 -9.34 -3.00 -28.76
N LEU A 66 -8.46 -2.06 -29.10
CA LEU A 66 -8.85 -0.67 -29.32
C LEU A 66 -9.31 -0.53 -30.77
N GLU A 67 -10.61 -0.30 -30.97
CA GLU A 67 -11.17 -0.22 -32.33
C GLU A 67 -10.85 1.10 -33.03
N ASN A 68 -10.92 2.22 -32.32
CA ASN A 68 -10.69 3.55 -32.88
C ASN A 68 -9.92 4.44 -31.90
N TRP A 69 -8.84 5.05 -32.39
CA TRP A 69 -8.14 6.13 -31.70
C TRP A 69 -8.39 7.43 -32.46
N PRO A 70 -8.73 8.55 -31.80
CA PRO A 70 -9.00 9.79 -32.50
C PRO A 70 -7.71 10.42 -33.05
N ASP A 71 -7.76 10.85 -34.30
CA ASP A 71 -6.67 11.60 -34.94
C ASP A 71 -6.65 13.06 -34.46
N ASP A 72 -5.45 13.65 -34.35
CA ASP A 72 -5.22 15.08 -34.05
C ASP A 72 -5.91 15.61 -32.77
N VAL A 73 -6.13 14.74 -31.78
CA VAL A 73 -6.67 15.12 -30.47
C VAL A 73 -5.56 15.25 -29.43
N VAL A 74 -5.63 16.30 -28.62
CA VAL A 74 -4.73 16.44 -27.46
C VAL A 74 -4.93 15.28 -26.50
N SER A 75 -3.83 14.62 -26.17
CA SER A 75 -3.78 13.59 -25.15
C SER A 75 -2.92 14.01 -23.96
N VAL A 76 -3.20 13.36 -22.83
CA VAL A 76 -2.34 13.39 -21.64
C VAL A 76 -2.07 11.96 -21.22
N THR A 77 -0.88 11.72 -20.68
CA THR A 77 -0.48 10.39 -20.22
C THR A 77 -0.44 10.33 -18.71
N VAL A 78 -1.19 9.40 -18.13
CA VAL A 78 -1.15 9.08 -16.71
C VAL A 78 -0.21 7.90 -16.50
N ALA A 79 0.77 8.04 -15.62
CA ALA A 79 1.71 6.97 -15.27
C ALA A 79 2.13 7.08 -13.80
N PRO A 80 2.79 6.05 -13.22
CA PRO A 80 3.28 6.11 -11.86
C PRO A 80 4.15 7.34 -11.60
N ARG A 81 4.16 7.86 -10.37
CA ARG A 81 5.00 9.01 -10.01
C ARG A 81 6.48 8.69 -10.21
N ALA A 82 7.25 9.67 -10.67
CA ALA A 82 8.70 9.55 -10.74
C ALA A 82 9.30 9.16 -9.38
N GLY A 83 10.30 8.27 -9.40
CA GLY A 83 10.87 7.67 -8.19
C GLY A 83 10.12 6.43 -7.68
N THR A 84 9.00 6.05 -8.29
CA THR A 84 8.29 4.80 -7.98
C THR A 84 8.44 3.78 -9.11
N ARG A 85 8.20 2.50 -8.78
CA ARG A 85 8.12 1.39 -9.75
C ARG A 85 6.82 0.64 -9.49
N SER A 86 5.97 0.53 -10.50
CA SER A 86 4.70 -0.18 -10.32
C SER A 86 4.91 -1.69 -10.12
N PRO A 87 4.01 -2.40 -9.41
CA PRO A 87 4.03 -3.87 -9.37
C PRO A 87 3.92 -4.50 -10.77
N TRP A 88 3.21 -3.83 -11.70
CA TRP A 88 3.14 -4.21 -13.10
C TRP A 88 4.53 -4.18 -13.74
N SER A 89 5.31 -3.11 -13.52
CA SER A 89 6.68 -2.96 -14.02
C SER A 89 7.57 -4.12 -13.57
N SER A 90 7.45 -4.54 -12.30
CA SER A 90 8.21 -5.68 -11.78
C SER A 90 7.91 -6.97 -12.55
N LYS A 91 6.63 -7.37 -12.60
CA LYS A 91 6.20 -8.60 -13.27
C LYS A 91 6.45 -8.57 -14.78
N ALA A 92 6.14 -7.46 -15.44
CA ALA A 92 6.33 -7.31 -16.87
C ALA A 92 7.82 -7.36 -17.24
N THR A 93 8.70 -6.71 -16.47
CA THR A 93 10.15 -6.79 -16.72
C THR A 93 10.66 -8.22 -16.58
N GLU A 94 10.18 -8.98 -15.59
CA GLU A 94 10.53 -10.39 -15.41
C GLU A 94 10.05 -11.26 -16.58
N ILE A 95 8.82 -11.03 -17.08
CA ILE A 95 8.31 -11.71 -18.28
C ILE A 95 9.24 -11.45 -19.47
N LEU A 96 9.68 -10.21 -19.68
CA LEU A 96 10.61 -9.88 -20.77
C LEU A 96 11.93 -10.66 -20.65
N HIS A 97 12.48 -10.80 -19.44
CA HIS A 97 13.71 -11.57 -19.20
C HIS A 97 13.50 -13.07 -19.42
N ILE A 98 12.37 -13.65 -18.98
CA ILE A 98 12.00 -15.04 -19.27
C ILE A 98 11.88 -15.28 -20.79
N CYS A 99 11.37 -14.30 -21.54
CA CYS A 99 11.31 -14.33 -22.99
C CYS A 99 12.65 -14.05 -23.70
N GLY A 100 13.76 -13.90 -22.98
CA GLY A 100 15.09 -13.66 -23.55
C GLY A 100 15.35 -12.23 -24.03
N ILE A 101 14.59 -11.25 -23.53
CA ILE A 101 14.73 -9.83 -23.87
C ILE A 101 15.51 -9.09 -22.78
N ASP A 102 16.74 -9.54 -22.53
CA ASP A 102 17.62 -8.97 -21.49
C ASP A 102 18.10 -7.55 -21.80
N ALA A 103 17.95 -7.09 -23.05
CA ALA A 103 18.30 -5.73 -23.46
C ALA A 103 17.44 -4.66 -22.77
N VAL A 104 16.22 -5.02 -22.33
CA VAL A 104 15.33 -4.12 -21.58
C VAL A 104 15.66 -4.22 -20.09
N SER A 105 16.08 -3.10 -19.48
CA SER A 105 16.37 -3.04 -18.04
C SER A 105 15.11 -2.91 -17.19
N ARG A 106 14.10 -2.20 -17.72
CA ARG A 106 12.82 -1.98 -17.06
C ARG A 106 11.77 -1.62 -18.08
N VAL A 107 10.56 -2.13 -17.90
CA VAL A 107 9.36 -1.64 -18.59
C VAL A 107 8.42 -0.96 -17.58
N GLU A 108 7.73 0.09 -17.99
CA GLU A 108 6.66 0.73 -17.21
C GLU A 108 5.42 0.91 -18.09
N ARG A 109 4.24 1.02 -17.46
CA ARG A 109 2.97 1.23 -18.16
C ARG A 109 2.30 2.51 -17.69
N GLY A 110 1.78 3.26 -18.64
CA GLY A 110 0.83 4.35 -18.43
C GLY A 110 -0.48 4.13 -19.15
N THR A 111 -1.40 5.07 -18.98
CA THR A 111 -2.64 5.20 -19.72
C THR A 111 -2.63 6.55 -20.43
N GLU A 112 -2.68 6.55 -21.75
CA GLU A 112 -2.87 7.75 -22.53
C GLU A 112 -4.37 8.02 -22.69
N TYR A 113 -4.81 9.22 -22.32
CA TYR A 113 -6.18 9.70 -22.47
C TYR A 113 -6.23 10.77 -23.56
N ALA A 114 -6.95 10.50 -24.65
CA ALA A 114 -7.28 11.50 -25.65
C ALA A 114 -8.62 12.16 -25.30
N LEU A 115 -8.65 13.50 -25.22
CA LEU A 115 -9.81 14.28 -24.80
C LEU A 115 -10.17 15.33 -25.85
N VAL A 116 -11.30 15.14 -26.52
CA VAL A 116 -11.78 16.08 -27.55
C VAL A 116 -12.28 17.35 -26.87
N GLY A 117 -11.68 18.51 -27.17
CA GLY A 117 -12.02 19.81 -26.61
C GLY A 117 -11.19 20.24 -25.39
N LEU A 118 -10.12 19.50 -25.06
CA LEU A 118 -9.18 19.83 -23.97
C LEU A 118 -8.26 21.01 -24.32
N ASP A 119 -7.95 21.21 -25.59
CA ASP A 119 -7.15 22.31 -26.15
C ASP A 119 -7.87 23.66 -26.11
N ALA A 120 -9.20 23.65 -26.14
CA ALA A 120 -10.03 24.85 -26.03
C ALA A 120 -10.18 25.38 -24.60
N LEU A 121 -9.70 24.63 -23.59
CA LEU A 121 -9.76 25.02 -22.19
C LEU A 121 -8.63 25.98 -21.82
N ASP A 122 -8.90 26.83 -20.83
CA ASP A 122 -7.82 27.52 -20.13
C ASP A 122 -7.00 26.53 -19.28
N ARG A 123 -5.85 27.01 -18.80
CA ARG A 123 -4.92 26.20 -18.01
C ARG A 123 -5.57 25.61 -16.75
N THR A 124 -6.36 26.41 -16.03
CA THR A 124 -6.98 26.01 -14.76
C THR A 124 -8.00 24.89 -14.97
N SER A 125 -8.86 25.02 -15.99
CA SER A 125 -9.84 24.00 -16.36
C SER A 125 -9.18 22.74 -16.90
N ARG A 126 -8.07 22.86 -17.66
CA ARG A 126 -7.28 21.70 -18.11
C ARG A 126 -6.66 20.95 -16.93
N GLU A 127 -6.07 21.66 -15.97
CA GLU A 127 -5.49 21.08 -14.75
C GLU A 127 -6.58 20.38 -13.91
N ALA A 128 -7.75 21.00 -13.75
CA ALA A 128 -8.88 20.41 -13.03
C ALA A 128 -9.42 19.15 -13.73
N ALA A 129 -9.55 19.15 -15.05
CA ALA A 129 -9.96 17.98 -15.82
C ALA A 129 -8.94 16.84 -15.72
N SER A 130 -7.65 17.15 -15.83
CA SER A 130 -6.56 16.16 -15.74
C SER A 130 -6.41 15.56 -14.35
N ALA A 131 -6.73 16.32 -13.29
CA ALA A 131 -6.75 15.83 -11.92
C ALA A 131 -7.77 14.70 -11.70
N LEU A 132 -8.82 14.61 -12.53
CA LEU A 132 -9.84 13.54 -12.45
C LEU A 132 -9.41 12.24 -13.16
N LEU A 133 -8.27 12.25 -13.85
CA LEU A 133 -7.80 11.10 -14.63
C LEU A 133 -6.90 10.15 -13.83
N HIS A 134 -6.32 10.60 -12.72
CA HIS A 134 -5.27 9.89 -11.98
C HIS A 134 -5.48 9.91 -10.47
N ASP A 135 -4.86 8.97 -9.77
CA ASP A 135 -4.69 9.03 -8.31
C ASP A 135 -3.47 9.89 -7.95
N ARG A 136 -3.70 11.05 -7.32
CA ARG A 136 -2.64 11.98 -6.91
C ARG A 136 -1.59 11.36 -5.97
N MET A 137 -1.95 10.30 -5.25
CA MET A 137 -1.06 9.65 -4.29
C MET A 137 -0.04 8.73 -4.97
N THR A 138 -0.37 8.15 -6.12
CA THR A 138 0.42 7.08 -6.76
C THR A 138 0.82 7.39 -8.20
N GLU A 139 0.10 8.28 -8.87
CA GLU A 139 0.25 8.60 -10.29
C GLU A 139 0.57 10.08 -10.52
N THR A 140 0.99 10.40 -11.74
CA THR A 140 1.18 11.77 -12.22
C THR A 140 0.76 11.87 -13.69
N VAL A 141 0.53 13.11 -14.15
CA VAL A 141 0.11 13.41 -15.51
C VAL A 141 1.29 14.00 -16.27
N PHE A 142 1.56 13.47 -17.46
CA PHE A 142 2.54 13.96 -18.42
C PHE A 142 1.81 14.51 -19.64
N GLU A 143 2.12 15.75 -20.02
CA GLU A 143 1.61 16.34 -21.27
C GLU A 143 2.45 15.92 -22.48
N ASP A 144 3.74 15.65 -22.28
CA ASP A 144 4.68 15.19 -23.31
C ASP A 144 5.33 13.86 -22.93
N TRP A 145 5.53 12.96 -23.91
CA TRP A 145 6.16 11.66 -23.66
C TRP A 145 7.66 11.75 -23.32
N GLY A 146 8.33 12.82 -23.72
CA GLY A 146 9.69 13.14 -23.31
C GLY A 146 9.83 13.25 -21.79
N ASP A 147 8.82 13.82 -21.11
CA ASP A 147 8.82 13.96 -19.66
C ASP A 147 8.68 12.61 -18.94
N ALA A 148 8.06 11.61 -19.59
CA ALA A 148 7.97 10.25 -19.07
C ALA A 148 9.34 9.55 -18.95
N GLN A 149 10.42 10.11 -19.49
CA GLN A 149 11.78 9.62 -19.22
C GLN A 149 12.14 9.71 -17.73
N THR A 150 11.54 10.64 -16.97
CA THR A 150 11.73 10.78 -15.53
C THR A 150 11.34 9.52 -14.75
N LEU A 151 10.46 8.68 -15.31
CA LEU A 151 10.12 7.37 -14.74
C LEU A 151 11.38 6.53 -14.52
N PHE A 152 12.38 6.64 -15.41
CA PHE A 152 13.61 5.83 -15.44
C PHE A 152 14.83 6.60 -14.92
N ALA A 153 14.64 7.73 -14.24
CA ALA A 153 15.74 8.52 -13.74
C ALA A 153 16.61 7.71 -12.77
N HIS A 154 17.91 7.61 -13.06
CA HIS A 154 18.89 7.03 -12.16
C HIS A 154 19.44 8.13 -11.25
N GLN A 155 19.40 7.90 -9.94
CA GLN A 155 20.07 8.75 -8.96
C GLN A 155 21.34 8.07 -8.44
N LEU A 156 22.34 8.88 -8.13
CA LEU A 156 23.50 8.40 -7.40
C LEU A 156 23.10 8.10 -5.95
N PRO A 157 23.68 7.07 -5.32
CA PRO A 157 23.46 6.83 -3.89
C PRO A 157 23.77 8.08 -3.07
N ALA A 158 22.83 8.49 -2.22
CA ALA A 158 23.02 9.62 -1.32
C ALA A 158 24.07 9.29 -0.25
N PRO A 159 24.91 10.26 0.16
CA PRO A 159 25.87 10.06 1.24
C PRO A 159 25.16 9.89 2.60
N LEU A 160 25.80 9.19 3.52
CA LEU A 160 25.37 9.07 4.91
C LEU A 160 25.44 10.43 5.62
N THR A 161 24.44 10.76 6.44
CA THR A 161 24.43 12.02 7.21
C THR A 161 24.80 11.76 8.67
N GLU A 162 25.79 12.50 9.19
CA GLU A 162 26.10 12.53 10.62
C GLU A 162 25.37 13.70 11.29
N ILE A 163 24.77 13.42 12.45
CA ILE A 163 24.10 14.42 13.29
C ILE A 163 25.12 14.94 14.31
N ALA A 164 25.45 16.22 14.23
CA ALA A 164 26.55 16.86 14.96
C ALA A 164 26.27 17.09 16.46
N LEU A 165 25.93 16.02 17.17
CA LEU A 165 25.62 15.98 18.61
C LEU A 165 26.82 16.40 19.48
N LEU A 166 28.02 15.93 19.19
CA LEU A 166 29.21 16.29 19.99
C LEU A 166 29.55 17.78 19.87
N GLN A 167 29.18 18.41 18.75
CA GLN A 167 29.45 19.82 18.46
C GLN A 167 28.33 20.74 18.98
N HIS A 168 27.07 20.34 18.83
CA HIS A 168 25.90 21.20 19.11
C HIS A 168 25.04 20.72 20.28
N GLY A 169 25.42 19.61 20.91
CA GLY A 169 24.67 18.99 21.99
C GLY A 169 23.27 18.55 21.56
N GLU A 170 22.37 18.48 22.54
CA GLU A 170 21.00 17.99 22.39
C GLU A 170 20.20 18.75 21.32
N SER A 171 20.56 20.00 21.02
CA SER A 171 19.93 20.79 19.96
C SER A 171 20.00 20.12 18.57
N ALA A 172 21.09 19.40 18.27
CA ALA A 172 21.21 18.64 17.02
C ALA A 172 20.22 17.47 16.95
N LEU A 173 19.90 16.84 18.09
CA LEU A 173 18.91 15.77 18.15
C LEU A 173 17.48 16.32 18.01
N HIS A 174 17.20 17.49 18.59
CA HIS A 174 15.90 18.16 18.38
C HIS A 174 15.67 18.55 16.92
N GLU A 175 16.69 19.09 16.26
CA GLU A 175 16.62 19.42 14.83
C GLU A 175 16.43 18.16 13.99
N ALA A 176 17.21 17.10 14.25
CA ALA A 176 17.05 15.82 13.57
C ALA A 176 15.66 15.21 13.80
N ASN A 177 15.11 15.30 15.02
CA ASN A 177 13.78 14.82 15.36
C ASN A 177 12.69 15.50 14.52
N GLN A 178 12.80 16.81 14.30
CA GLN A 178 11.86 17.57 13.47
C GLN A 178 12.05 17.30 11.98
N THR A 179 13.29 17.42 11.48
CA THR A 179 13.60 17.31 10.05
C THR A 179 13.37 15.90 9.51
N LEU A 180 13.72 14.87 10.29
CA LEU A 180 13.54 13.47 9.90
C LEU A 180 12.19 12.89 10.34
N GLY A 181 11.39 13.65 11.12
CA GLY A 181 10.07 13.20 11.60
C GLY A 181 10.13 12.00 12.54
N LEU A 182 11.10 11.97 13.46
CA LEU A 182 11.36 10.80 14.31
C LEU A 182 10.34 10.62 15.45
N ALA A 183 9.60 11.68 15.80
CA ALA A 183 8.60 11.70 16.87
C ALA A 183 9.12 11.20 18.24
N LEU A 184 10.39 11.48 18.55
CA LEU A 184 11.04 11.12 19.81
C LEU A 184 10.52 11.98 20.97
N SER A 185 10.32 11.36 22.13
CA SER A 185 10.04 12.07 23.38
C SER A 185 11.29 12.75 23.94
N THR A 186 11.10 13.66 24.91
CA THR A 186 12.22 14.32 25.61
C THR A 186 13.13 13.30 26.30
N GLU A 187 12.55 12.26 26.91
CA GLU A 187 13.30 11.19 27.58
C GLU A 187 14.10 10.35 26.58
N GLU A 188 13.54 10.07 25.40
CA GLU A 188 14.23 9.34 24.33
C GLU A 188 15.39 10.15 23.75
N ILE A 189 15.22 11.46 23.59
CA ILE A 189 16.31 12.36 23.17
C ILE A 189 17.42 12.40 24.23
N SER A 190 17.06 12.53 25.51
CA SER A 190 18.04 12.53 26.61
C SER A 190 18.81 11.20 26.69
N TYR A 191 18.12 10.08 26.49
CA TYR A 191 18.75 8.75 26.38
C TYR A 191 19.77 8.69 25.24
N LEU A 192 19.41 9.19 24.05
CA LEU A 192 20.30 9.21 22.89
C LEU A 192 21.51 10.14 23.10
N ASP A 193 21.31 11.33 23.68
CA ASP A 193 22.43 12.25 24.01
C ASP A 193 23.44 11.55 24.93
N GLY A 194 22.98 10.94 26.02
CA GLY A 194 23.83 10.19 26.94
C GLY A 194 24.58 9.03 26.26
N ALA A 195 23.86 8.20 25.49
CA ALA A 195 24.43 7.03 24.83
C ALA A 195 25.53 7.40 23.82
N TYR A 196 25.30 8.42 22.98
CA TYR A 196 26.29 8.81 21.96
C TYR A 196 27.47 9.60 22.53
N ARG A 197 27.27 10.33 23.64
CA ARG A 197 28.39 10.92 24.40
C ARG A 197 29.29 9.84 25.00
N GLU A 198 28.71 8.78 25.55
CA GLU A 198 29.48 7.64 26.06
C GLU A 198 30.25 6.92 24.95
N LEU A 199 29.64 6.76 23.77
CA LEU A 199 30.28 6.19 22.59
C LEU A 199 31.37 7.10 21.99
N GLY A 200 31.44 8.38 22.38
CA GLY A 200 32.43 9.33 21.89
C GLY A 200 32.32 9.63 20.39
N ARG A 201 31.13 9.46 19.79
CA ARG A 201 30.89 9.74 18.36
C ARG A 201 29.50 10.32 18.11
N ASN A 202 29.34 10.95 16.94
CA ASN A 202 28.05 11.40 16.47
C ASN A 202 27.16 10.22 16.03
N PRO A 203 25.83 10.31 16.25
CA PRO A 203 24.88 9.44 15.59
C PRO A 203 24.78 9.74 14.10
N THR A 204 24.43 8.72 13.33
CA THR A 204 24.03 8.87 11.93
C THR A 204 22.50 8.97 11.82
N ASP A 205 22.02 9.59 10.74
CA ASP A 205 20.59 9.69 10.43
C ASP A 205 19.88 8.32 10.47
N ILE A 206 20.49 7.29 9.88
CA ILE A 206 19.95 5.93 9.84
C ILE A 206 19.87 5.28 11.23
N GLU A 207 20.83 5.54 12.11
CA GLU A 207 20.80 5.02 13.49
C GLU A 207 19.66 5.65 14.30
N LEU A 208 19.45 6.97 14.14
CA LEU A 208 18.34 7.65 14.80
C LEU A 208 16.98 7.21 14.25
N MET A 209 16.87 7.05 12.92
CA MET A 209 15.67 6.52 12.27
C MET A 209 15.36 5.09 12.76
N MET A 210 16.37 4.21 12.83
CA MET A 210 16.22 2.86 13.36
C MET A 210 15.71 2.89 14.81
N PHE A 211 16.31 3.72 15.66
CA PHE A 211 15.90 3.84 17.07
C PHE A 211 14.46 4.33 17.20
N ALA A 212 14.09 5.37 16.43
CA ALA A 212 12.75 5.95 16.43
C ALA A 212 11.68 4.93 16.02
N GLN A 213 11.92 4.19 14.93
CA GLN A 213 10.98 3.17 14.47
C GLN A 213 10.81 2.05 15.50
N ALA A 214 11.90 1.55 16.08
CA ALA A 214 11.87 0.47 17.09
C ALA A 214 11.18 0.88 18.40
N ASN A 215 11.24 2.16 18.77
CA ASN A 215 10.65 2.70 20.00
C ASN A 215 9.32 3.45 19.78
N SER A 216 8.75 3.39 18.57
CA SER A 216 7.41 3.90 18.31
C SER A 216 6.35 3.19 19.17
N GLU A 217 5.20 3.83 19.38
CA GLU A 217 4.07 3.21 20.09
C GLU A 217 3.65 1.89 19.42
N HIS A 218 3.54 1.91 18.09
CA HIS A 218 3.14 0.76 17.28
C HIS A 218 4.09 -0.44 17.42
N CYS A 219 5.40 -0.21 17.54
CA CYS A 219 6.37 -1.29 17.67
C CYS A 219 6.53 -1.75 19.12
N ARG A 220 6.58 -0.81 20.07
CA ARG A 220 6.91 -1.10 21.48
C ARG A 220 5.68 -1.43 22.33
N HIS A 221 4.48 -1.15 21.84
CA HIS A 221 3.22 -1.36 22.55
C HIS A 221 3.25 -0.73 23.95
N LYS A 222 3.69 0.54 24.04
CA LYS A 222 3.95 1.24 25.32
C LYS A 222 2.71 1.26 26.21
N ILE A 223 1.54 1.62 25.65
CA ILE A 223 0.26 1.68 26.37
C ILE A 223 -0.13 0.31 26.95
N PHE A 224 0.04 -0.76 26.17
CA PHE A 224 -0.32 -2.11 26.60
C PHE A 224 0.55 -2.65 27.74
N ASN A 225 1.76 -2.12 27.88
CA ASN A 225 2.72 -2.50 28.93
C ASN A 225 2.80 -1.47 30.07
N ALA A 226 2.05 -0.37 30.00
CA ALA A 226 2.04 0.66 31.02
C ALA A 226 1.37 0.19 32.31
N ASP A 227 1.78 0.82 33.41
CA ASP A 227 1.05 0.81 34.68
C ASP A 227 -0.14 1.77 34.60
N TRP A 228 -1.21 1.47 35.34
CA TRP A 228 -2.47 2.21 35.27
C TRP A 228 -2.90 2.70 36.65
N THR A 229 -3.32 3.96 36.70
CA THR A 229 -4.07 4.53 37.83
C THR A 229 -5.42 4.99 37.29
N ILE A 230 -6.52 4.45 37.80
CA ILE A 230 -7.89 4.78 37.37
C ILE A 230 -8.66 5.28 38.58
N ASP A 231 -9.29 6.44 38.46
CA ASP A 231 -10.04 7.09 39.55
C ASP A 231 -9.27 7.24 40.88
N GLY A 232 -7.94 7.39 40.77
CA GLY A 232 -7.03 7.54 41.92
C GLY A 232 -6.53 6.22 42.52
N GLU A 233 -6.93 5.08 41.97
CA GLU A 233 -6.50 3.75 42.42
C GLU A 233 -5.46 3.14 41.47
N GLU A 234 -4.34 2.66 42.02
CA GLU A 234 -3.32 1.94 41.26
C GLU A 234 -3.77 0.50 40.96
N HIS A 235 -3.46 0.03 39.76
CA HIS A 235 -3.79 -1.32 39.30
C HIS A 235 -2.54 -2.18 39.08
N ASP A 236 -2.58 -3.41 39.57
CA ASP A 236 -1.44 -4.35 39.58
C ASP A 236 -1.06 -4.94 38.21
N LEU A 237 -1.94 -4.83 37.21
CA LEU A 237 -1.77 -5.48 35.92
C LEU A 237 -1.85 -4.47 34.77
N SER A 238 -0.86 -4.52 33.88
CA SER A 238 -0.95 -3.89 32.57
C SER A 238 -2.02 -4.57 31.70
N LEU A 239 -2.47 -3.88 30.64
CA LEU A 239 -3.43 -4.45 29.68
C LEU A 239 -2.91 -5.78 29.10
N PHE A 240 -1.63 -5.85 28.74
CA PHE A 240 -1.05 -7.08 28.20
C PHE A 240 -0.95 -8.19 29.25
N ALA A 241 -0.71 -7.84 30.52
CA ALA A 241 -0.73 -8.82 31.61
C ALA A 241 -2.13 -9.40 31.83
N MET A 242 -3.19 -8.58 31.70
CA MET A 242 -4.57 -9.05 31.73
C MET A 242 -4.88 -10.00 30.56
N ILE A 243 -4.42 -9.71 29.34
CA ILE A 243 -4.54 -10.62 28.20
C ILE A 243 -3.81 -11.94 28.45
N ARG A 244 -2.56 -11.90 28.92
CA ARG A 244 -1.78 -13.11 29.27
C ARG A 244 -2.45 -13.93 30.37
N ASN A 245 -3.24 -13.30 31.24
CA ASN A 245 -3.98 -13.99 32.29
C ASN A 245 -4.98 -15.00 31.71
N THR A 246 -5.59 -14.71 30.56
CA THR A 246 -6.52 -15.64 29.89
C THR A 246 -5.84 -16.98 29.56
N HIS A 247 -4.62 -16.93 29.01
CA HIS A 247 -3.81 -18.11 28.73
C HIS A 247 -3.34 -18.78 30.01
N ARG A 248 -2.94 -18.04 31.06
CA ARG A 248 -2.52 -18.64 32.34
C ARG A 248 -3.62 -19.52 32.93
N HIS A 249 -4.88 -19.08 32.83
CA HIS A 249 -6.02 -19.85 33.32
C HIS A 249 -6.48 -20.95 32.36
N ASN A 250 -6.28 -20.81 31.05
CA ASN A 250 -6.74 -21.75 30.04
C ASN A 250 -5.65 -22.08 29.00
N PRO A 251 -4.54 -22.74 29.40
CA PRO A 251 -3.43 -23.01 28.48
C PRO A 251 -3.67 -24.20 27.55
N ASN A 252 -4.71 -25.01 27.82
CA ASN A 252 -4.94 -26.30 27.16
C ASN A 252 -5.03 -26.14 25.64
N GLY A 253 -4.22 -26.92 24.92
CA GLY A 253 -4.17 -26.89 23.45
C GLY A 253 -3.27 -25.80 22.85
N THR A 254 -2.74 -24.86 23.64
CA THR A 254 -1.80 -23.86 23.11
C THR A 254 -0.39 -24.45 22.99
N LEU A 255 0.21 -24.35 21.79
CA LEU A 255 1.60 -24.75 21.52
C LEU A 255 2.55 -23.54 21.55
N SER A 256 2.07 -22.38 21.08
CA SER A 256 2.81 -21.11 21.13
C SER A 256 1.87 -19.93 21.33
N ALA A 257 2.21 -19.04 22.27
CA ALA A 257 1.55 -17.75 22.47
C ALA A 257 2.56 -16.71 22.96
N TYR A 258 2.45 -15.48 22.45
CA TYR A 258 3.24 -14.31 22.87
C TYR A 258 4.78 -14.41 22.72
N LYS A 259 5.25 -15.33 21.86
CA LYS A 259 6.69 -15.58 21.64
C LYS A 259 7.06 -15.77 20.16
N ASP A 260 6.14 -15.41 19.27
CA ASP A 260 6.26 -15.54 17.82
C ASP A 260 5.28 -14.56 17.15
N ASN A 261 5.33 -14.43 15.83
CA ASN A 261 4.47 -13.54 15.06
C ASN A 261 3.01 -14.01 14.96
N ALA A 262 2.73 -15.29 15.28
CA ALA A 262 1.39 -15.84 15.39
C ALA A 262 1.27 -16.79 16.61
N ALA A 263 0.04 -16.99 17.08
CA ALA A 263 -0.25 -18.05 18.04
C ALA A 263 -0.32 -19.40 17.30
N VAL A 264 0.06 -20.49 17.97
CA VAL A 264 -0.06 -21.86 17.44
C VAL A 264 -0.86 -22.71 18.41
N ILE A 265 -1.85 -23.41 17.89
CA ILE A 265 -2.79 -24.24 18.64
C ILE A 265 -2.72 -25.67 18.11
N ALA A 266 -2.78 -26.62 19.04
CA ALA A 266 -2.81 -28.04 18.74
C ALA A 266 -4.07 -28.36 17.92
N GLY A 267 -3.85 -28.80 16.70
CA GLY A 267 -4.91 -29.35 15.84
C GLY A 267 -5.07 -30.86 16.00
N TRP A 268 -5.36 -31.53 14.90
CA TRP A 268 -5.76 -32.94 14.89
C TRP A 268 -4.86 -33.76 13.98
N PRO A 269 -4.78 -35.10 14.16
CA PRO A 269 -4.19 -35.98 13.16
C PRO A 269 -4.86 -35.77 11.80
N GLY A 270 -4.06 -35.68 10.75
CA GLY A 270 -4.54 -35.55 9.39
C GLY A 270 -3.45 -35.92 8.39
N THR A 271 -3.76 -35.78 7.11
CA THR A 271 -2.85 -36.15 6.03
C THR A 271 -2.38 -34.89 5.31
N ARG A 272 -1.06 -34.64 5.33
CA ARG A 272 -0.41 -33.58 4.57
C ARG A 272 -0.13 -34.07 3.16
N PHE A 273 -0.57 -33.32 2.16
CA PHE A 273 -0.28 -33.57 0.76
C PHE A 273 0.70 -32.51 0.24
N ALA A 274 1.90 -32.93 -0.18
CA ALA A 274 2.96 -32.06 -0.64
C ALA A 274 3.89 -32.79 -1.62
N VAL A 275 4.71 -32.03 -2.33
CA VAL A 275 5.77 -32.60 -3.18
C VAL A 275 6.92 -33.05 -2.28
N ASP A 276 7.33 -34.31 -2.44
CA ASP A 276 8.55 -34.83 -1.83
C ASP A 276 9.78 -34.25 -2.52
N VAL A 277 10.73 -33.73 -1.74
CA VAL A 277 11.86 -32.95 -2.27
C VAL A 277 12.88 -33.80 -3.02
N ASP A 278 12.96 -35.09 -2.71
CA ASP A 278 13.95 -35.99 -3.31
C ASP A 278 13.43 -36.60 -4.62
N SER A 279 12.16 -37.00 -4.66
CA SER A 279 11.52 -37.62 -5.83
C SER A 279 10.88 -36.60 -6.78
N GLY A 280 10.47 -35.43 -6.29
CA GLY A 280 9.67 -34.47 -7.05
C GLY A 280 8.22 -34.91 -7.26
N GLU A 281 7.78 -36.00 -6.63
CA GLU A 281 6.41 -36.53 -6.74
C GLU A 281 5.53 -36.06 -5.58
N TYR A 282 4.22 -35.96 -5.83
CA TYR A 282 3.27 -35.68 -4.76
C TYR A 282 3.08 -36.90 -3.85
N GLY A 283 3.26 -36.70 -2.54
CA GLY A 283 3.08 -37.72 -1.52
C GLY A 283 2.09 -37.31 -0.43
N GLN A 284 1.65 -38.30 0.34
CA GLN A 284 0.80 -38.13 1.52
C GLN A 284 1.56 -38.55 2.78
N THR A 285 1.53 -37.70 3.80
CA THR A 285 2.15 -38.00 5.11
C THR A 285 1.12 -37.79 6.20
N ASP A 286 0.86 -38.82 7.00
CA ASP A 286 0.00 -38.71 8.18
C ASP A 286 0.77 -38.06 9.34
N GLU A 287 0.30 -36.90 9.78
CA GLU A 287 0.92 -36.10 10.83
C GLU A 287 -0.11 -35.23 11.57
N PRO A 288 0.20 -34.73 12.78
CA PRO A 288 -0.64 -33.71 13.42
C PRO A 288 -0.67 -32.41 12.60
N ILE A 289 -1.86 -32.00 12.16
CA ILE A 289 -2.06 -30.73 11.46
C ILE A 289 -2.46 -29.66 12.48
N HIS A 290 -1.46 -29.05 13.10
CA HIS A 290 -1.66 -27.88 13.96
C HIS A 290 -2.11 -26.66 13.14
N PHE A 291 -2.74 -25.68 13.80
CA PHE A 291 -3.13 -24.44 13.15
C PHE A 291 -2.54 -23.23 13.87
N LEU A 292 -2.17 -22.23 13.07
CA LEU A 292 -1.73 -20.94 13.54
C LEU A 292 -2.86 -19.91 13.39
N ALA A 293 -2.82 -18.84 14.16
CA ALA A 293 -3.79 -17.76 14.08
C ALA A 293 -3.10 -16.40 14.33
N LYS A 294 -3.37 -15.46 13.42
CA LYS A 294 -2.95 -14.06 13.50
C LYS A 294 -4.04 -13.18 12.89
N VAL A 295 -4.14 -11.95 13.39
CA VAL A 295 -4.97 -10.88 12.84
C VAL A 295 -4.17 -9.60 12.96
N GLU A 296 -4.14 -8.80 11.89
CA GLU A 296 -3.53 -7.48 11.86
C GLU A 296 -4.53 -6.41 11.42
N THR A 297 -4.15 -5.15 11.61
CA THR A 297 -4.90 -4.00 11.10
C THR A 297 -3.98 -3.09 10.31
N HIS A 298 -4.52 -2.36 9.33
CA HIS A 298 -3.74 -1.42 8.52
C HIS A 298 -4.47 -0.09 8.33
N ASN A 299 -4.88 0.50 9.45
CA ASN A 299 -5.86 1.59 9.50
C ASN A 299 -5.35 2.89 8.86
N HIS A 300 -4.20 3.39 9.31
CA HIS A 300 -3.67 4.68 8.87
C HIS A 300 -3.34 4.71 7.36
N PRO A 301 -2.63 3.71 6.78
CA PRO A 301 -2.40 3.67 5.33
C PRO A 301 -3.69 3.58 4.52
N THR A 302 -4.67 2.78 4.98
CA THR A 302 -5.96 2.62 4.28
C THR A 302 -6.78 3.92 4.25
N ALA A 303 -6.65 4.78 5.26
CA ALA A 303 -7.30 6.10 5.25
C ALA A 303 -6.71 7.06 4.19
N ILE A 304 -5.47 6.82 3.75
CA ILE A 304 -4.76 7.65 2.76
C ILE A 304 -4.90 7.08 1.35
N SER A 305 -4.65 5.78 1.18
CA SER A 305 -4.76 5.06 -0.10
C SER A 305 -5.31 3.65 0.16
N PRO A 306 -6.64 3.45 0.01
CA PRO A 306 -7.30 2.25 0.52
C PRO A 306 -6.89 0.94 -0.15
N ASP A 307 -6.76 0.91 -1.48
CA ASP A 307 -6.39 -0.30 -2.22
C ASP A 307 -5.03 -0.86 -1.75
N PRO A 308 -3.90 -0.12 -1.88
CA PRO A 308 -2.62 -0.63 -1.42
C PRO A 308 -2.58 -0.81 0.10
N GLY A 309 -3.26 0.03 0.89
CA GLY A 309 -3.33 -0.11 2.35
C GLY A 309 -3.99 -1.44 2.78
N ALA A 310 -5.11 -1.80 2.17
CA ALA A 310 -5.78 -3.06 2.49
C ALA A 310 -5.01 -4.28 1.93
N ALA A 311 -4.41 -4.13 0.74
CA ALA A 311 -3.57 -5.17 0.14
C ALA A 311 -2.35 -5.50 1.00
N THR A 312 -1.59 -4.49 1.43
CA THR A 312 -0.41 -4.71 2.29
C THR A 312 -0.77 -5.12 3.70
N GLY A 313 -1.97 -4.77 4.20
CA GLY A 313 -2.52 -5.33 5.43
C GLY A 313 -2.69 -6.85 5.35
N SER A 314 -3.30 -7.35 4.26
CA SER A 314 -3.39 -8.79 4.01
C SER A 314 -2.01 -9.43 3.81
N GLY A 315 -1.13 -8.76 3.05
CA GLY A 315 0.21 -9.28 2.77
C GLY A 315 1.14 -9.32 3.96
N GLY A 316 1.06 -8.35 4.89
CA GLY A 316 1.80 -8.35 6.15
C GLY A 316 1.43 -9.55 7.02
N GLU A 317 0.12 -9.72 7.23
CA GLU A 317 -0.42 -10.80 8.02
C GLU A 317 -0.07 -12.18 7.44
N ILE A 318 -0.19 -12.36 6.11
CA ILE A 318 0.23 -13.60 5.42
C ILE A 318 1.72 -13.91 5.64
N ARG A 319 2.60 -12.89 5.70
CA ARG A 319 4.03 -13.11 5.97
C ARG A 319 4.26 -13.59 7.38
N ASP A 320 3.51 -13.10 8.37
CA ASP A 320 3.61 -13.56 9.74
C ASP A 320 3.19 -15.02 9.89
N GLU A 321 2.10 -15.41 9.21
CA GLU A 321 1.70 -16.82 9.13
C GLU A 321 2.82 -17.68 8.54
N GLY A 322 3.44 -17.26 7.43
CA GLY A 322 4.55 -17.96 6.80
C GLY A 322 5.83 -18.01 7.64
N ALA A 323 6.10 -16.97 8.43
CA ALA A 323 7.30 -16.84 9.25
C ALA A 323 7.18 -17.50 10.63
N THR A 324 6.00 -18.00 11.01
CA THR A 324 5.77 -18.64 12.31
C THR A 324 6.66 -19.88 12.48
N GLY A 325 7.35 -19.97 13.62
CA GLY A 325 8.25 -21.07 13.96
C GLY A 325 9.45 -21.18 13.01
N ARG A 326 9.47 -22.25 12.21
CA ARG A 326 10.51 -22.53 11.20
C ARG A 326 9.94 -22.57 9.78
N GLY A 327 8.74 -22.01 9.59
CA GLY A 327 7.98 -22.06 8.35
C GLY A 327 6.55 -22.51 8.61
N GLY A 328 5.60 -21.60 8.44
CA GLY A 328 4.17 -21.86 8.41
C GLY A 328 3.62 -21.90 6.99
N LYS A 329 2.40 -22.42 6.82
CA LYS A 329 1.67 -22.36 5.55
C LYS A 329 0.31 -21.69 5.76
N PRO A 330 0.13 -20.46 5.25
CA PRO A 330 -1.17 -19.79 5.18
C PRO A 330 -2.25 -20.69 4.58
N LYS A 331 -3.47 -20.65 5.14
CA LYS A 331 -4.57 -21.53 4.69
C LYS A 331 -5.85 -20.80 4.35
N ALA A 332 -6.34 -19.92 5.21
CA ALA A 332 -7.55 -19.15 4.98
C ALA A 332 -7.46 -17.80 5.71
N GLY A 333 -7.99 -16.75 5.09
CA GLY A 333 -8.02 -15.41 5.66
C GLY A 333 -9.41 -14.94 6.04
N LEU A 334 -9.45 -13.80 6.73
CA LEU A 334 -10.66 -13.02 6.98
C LEU A 334 -10.39 -11.53 6.72
N SER A 335 -11.43 -10.74 6.46
CA SER A 335 -11.29 -9.29 6.26
C SER A 335 -12.36 -8.50 7.01
N GLY A 336 -11.95 -7.41 7.65
CA GLY A 336 -12.82 -6.60 8.51
C GLY A 336 -12.70 -5.12 8.21
N PHE A 337 -13.82 -4.44 8.02
CA PHE A 337 -13.85 -3.00 7.74
C PHE A 337 -14.83 -2.27 8.67
N SER A 338 -14.34 -1.22 9.33
CA SER A 338 -15.16 -0.23 10.04
C SER A 338 -14.91 1.15 9.42
N VAL A 339 -15.96 1.83 8.98
CA VAL A 339 -15.88 3.15 8.34
C VAL A 339 -17.00 4.07 8.84
N SER A 340 -16.92 5.35 8.50
CA SER A 340 -18.01 6.32 8.72
C SER A 340 -19.22 6.04 7.82
N ASN A 341 -20.22 6.94 7.82
CA ASN A 341 -21.37 6.80 6.91
C ASN A 341 -20.93 6.85 5.45
N LEU A 342 -21.51 6.01 4.60
CA LEU A 342 -21.11 5.88 3.20
C LEU A 342 -21.56 7.09 2.37
N ARG A 343 -22.75 7.62 2.65
CA ARG A 343 -23.38 8.73 1.90
C ARG A 343 -23.32 8.47 0.38
N ILE A 344 -23.82 7.30 -0.03
CA ILE A 344 -23.82 6.88 -1.44
C ILE A 344 -24.69 7.87 -2.24
N PRO A 345 -24.16 8.53 -3.30
CA PRO A 345 -24.92 9.51 -4.05
C PRO A 345 -26.21 8.94 -4.66
N GLY A 346 -27.35 9.58 -4.35
CA GLY A 346 -28.68 9.14 -4.77
C GLY A 346 -29.24 7.94 -3.99
N PHE A 347 -28.57 7.53 -2.93
CA PHE A 347 -29.00 6.47 -2.01
C PHE A 347 -28.71 6.83 -0.54
N GLU A 348 -28.76 8.12 -0.22
CA GLU A 348 -28.50 8.64 1.12
C GLU A 348 -29.55 8.12 2.13
N GLN A 349 -29.09 7.77 3.33
CA GLN A 349 -29.96 7.25 4.38
C GLN A 349 -30.34 8.33 5.40
N PRO A 350 -31.54 8.27 6.01
CA PRO A 350 -32.01 9.33 6.91
C PRO A 350 -31.10 9.64 8.09
N TRP A 351 -30.41 8.63 8.65
CA TRP A 351 -29.49 8.82 9.78
C TRP A 351 -28.18 9.50 9.38
N GLU A 352 -27.77 9.43 8.11
CA GLU A 352 -26.54 10.06 7.63
C GLU A 352 -26.67 11.59 7.64
N ALA A 353 -27.90 12.10 7.47
CA ALA A 353 -28.23 13.52 7.55
C ALA A 353 -28.07 14.09 8.98
N MET A 354 -28.01 13.23 10.01
CA MET A 354 -27.83 13.63 11.41
C MET A 354 -26.36 13.85 11.80
N THR A 355 -25.43 13.70 10.86
CA THR A 355 -23.99 13.81 11.10
C THR A 355 -23.38 14.89 10.22
N PRO A 356 -22.43 15.70 10.71
CA PRO A 356 -21.84 16.77 9.93
C PRO A 356 -21.10 16.20 8.71
N VAL A 357 -21.30 16.85 7.57
CA VAL A 357 -20.58 16.52 6.34
C VAL A 357 -19.17 17.12 6.43
N GLY A 358 -18.15 16.28 6.33
CA GLY A 358 -16.77 16.74 6.27
C GLY A 358 -15.76 15.63 6.55
N LYS A 359 -14.55 15.82 6.04
CA LYS A 359 -13.37 15.01 6.36
C LYS A 359 -12.11 15.86 6.17
N PRO A 360 -10.98 15.51 6.79
CA PRO A 360 -9.69 16.09 6.42
C PRO A 360 -9.38 15.89 4.93
N ASP A 361 -8.83 16.92 4.27
CA ASP A 361 -8.53 16.87 2.83
C ASP A 361 -7.47 15.81 2.45
N ARG A 362 -6.68 15.39 3.43
CA ARG A 362 -5.61 14.40 3.25
C ARG A 362 -6.06 12.93 3.31
N ILE A 363 -7.29 12.65 3.76
CA ILE A 363 -7.84 11.30 3.80
C ILE A 363 -8.96 11.14 2.77
N VAL A 364 -9.25 9.90 2.39
CA VAL A 364 -10.38 9.58 1.49
C VAL A 364 -11.71 9.47 2.25
N THR A 365 -12.83 9.37 1.53
CA THR A 365 -14.15 9.16 2.17
C THR A 365 -14.33 7.71 2.63
N ALA A 366 -15.34 7.47 3.49
CA ALA A 366 -15.74 6.11 3.85
C ALA A 366 -16.19 5.30 2.63
N LEU A 367 -16.87 5.93 1.67
CA LEU A 367 -17.26 5.31 0.41
C LEU A 367 -16.04 4.89 -0.40
N ASP A 368 -15.04 5.77 -0.55
CA ASP A 368 -13.81 5.45 -1.28
C ASP A 368 -13.06 4.26 -0.63
N ILE A 369 -13.00 4.22 0.71
CA ILE A 369 -12.44 3.06 1.42
C ILE A 369 -13.16 1.78 1.04
N MET A 370 -14.49 1.79 0.99
CA MET A 370 -15.29 0.61 0.68
C MET A 370 -15.35 0.25 -0.81
N LEU A 371 -15.03 1.19 -1.70
CA LEU A 371 -14.90 0.94 -3.13
C LEU A 371 -13.54 0.32 -3.48
N GLU A 372 -12.46 0.79 -2.84
CA GLU A 372 -11.08 0.41 -3.22
C GLU A 372 -10.43 -0.58 -2.23
N GLY A 373 -10.63 -0.41 -0.92
CA GLY A 373 -9.99 -1.23 0.12
C GLY A 373 -10.33 -2.74 0.02
N PRO A 374 -11.61 -3.14 -0.07
CA PRO A 374 -11.96 -4.54 -0.26
C PRO A 374 -11.36 -5.16 -1.54
N ILE A 375 -11.22 -4.38 -2.62
CA ILE A 375 -10.60 -4.83 -3.87
C ILE A 375 -9.11 -5.10 -3.64
N GLY A 376 -8.39 -4.20 -2.97
CA GLY A 376 -6.96 -4.39 -2.66
C GLY A 376 -6.70 -5.61 -1.77
N ALA A 377 -7.48 -5.79 -0.70
CA ALA A 377 -7.40 -6.98 0.15
C ALA A 377 -7.70 -8.28 -0.63
N ALA A 378 -8.74 -8.28 -1.47
CA ALA A 378 -9.09 -9.42 -2.30
C ALA A 378 -8.02 -9.70 -3.36
N ALA A 379 -7.45 -8.67 -4.00
CA ALA A 379 -6.40 -8.80 -4.99
C ALA A 379 -5.18 -9.52 -4.41
N PHE A 380 -4.74 -9.13 -3.20
CA PHE A 380 -3.62 -9.81 -2.54
C PHE A 380 -3.95 -11.28 -2.22
N ASN A 381 -5.10 -11.55 -1.60
CA ASN A 381 -5.51 -12.92 -1.26
C ASN A 381 -5.66 -13.82 -2.50
N ASN A 382 -6.24 -13.27 -3.59
CA ASN A 382 -6.43 -13.97 -4.85
C ASN A 382 -5.10 -14.28 -5.54
N GLU A 383 -4.22 -13.28 -5.70
CA GLU A 383 -2.94 -13.45 -6.37
C GLU A 383 -2.00 -14.37 -5.56
N PHE A 384 -2.01 -14.26 -4.24
CA PHE A 384 -1.27 -15.17 -3.37
C PHE A 384 -1.84 -16.60 -3.36
N GLY A 385 -3.16 -16.75 -3.50
CA GLY A 385 -3.84 -18.04 -3.48
C GLY A 385 -4.30 -18.50 -2.10
N ARG A 386 -4.77 -17.56 -1.24
CA ARG A 386 -5.41 -17.87 0.05
C ARG A 386 -6.90 -17.49 0.01
N PRO A 387 -7.85 -18.42 0.27
CA PRO A 387 -9.26 -18.06 0.31
C PRO A 387 -9.60 -17.17 1.51
N ALA A 388 -10.33 -16.09 1.28
CA ALA A 388 -10.93 -15.26 2.33
C ALA A 388 -12.33 -15.79 2.67
N LEU A 389 -12.51 -16.38 3.85
CA LEU A 389 -13.71 -17.18 4.18
C LEU A 389 -14.64 -16.53 5.22
N ALA A 390 -14.22 -15.45 5.84
CA ALA A 390 -15.00 -14.74 6.85
C ALA A 390 -14.70 -13.25 6.82
N GLY A 391 -15.56 -12.45 7.46
CA GLY A 391 -15.32 -11.04 7.59
C GLY A 391 -16.42 -10.29 8.32
N TYR A 392 -16.22 -9.00 8.50
CA TYR A 392 -17.24 -8.09 9.00
C TYR A 392 -17.17 -6.75 8.26
N PHE A 393 -18.31 -6.07 8.17
CA PHE A 393 -18.40 -4.71 7.68
C PHE A 393 -19.33 -3.91 8.58
N ARG A 394 -18.87 -2.75 9.06
CA ARG A 394 -19.61 -1.83 9.90
C ARG A 394 -19.47 -0.40 9.41
N SER A 395 -20.59 0.29 9.22
CA SER A 395 -20.63 1.75 9.13
C SER A 395 -21.08 2.32 10.47
N PHE A 396 -20.32 3.26 11.03
CA PHE A 396 -20.72 4.01 12.21
C PHE A 396 -20.11 5.41 12.19
N GLU A 397 -20.97 6.42 12.21
CA GLU A 397 -20.61 7.82 12.42
C GLU A 397 -21.75 8.44 13.22
N LEU A 398 -21.39 9.08 14.32
CA LEU A 398 -22.31 9.79 15.19
C LEU A 398 -21.66 11.12 15.53
N GLN A 399 -22.43 12.20 15.51
CA GLN A 399 -21.98 13.44 16.09
C GLN A 399 -21.98 13.26 17.61
N PRO A 400 -20.83 13.31 18.30
CA PRO A 400 -20.84 13.22 19.75
C PRO A 400 -21.62 14.42 20.29
N THR A 401 -22.75 14.16 20.93
CA THR A 401 -23.29 15.10 21.91
C THR A 401 -22.27 15.10 23.03
N LEU A 402 -21.50 16.18 23.17
CA LEU A 402 -20.74 16.42 24.38
C LEU A 402 -21.76 16.60 25.49
N THR A 403 -22.19 15.51 26.13
CA THR A 403 -22.67 15.61 27.49
C THR A 403 -21.44 15.92 28.30
N ASP A 404 -21.36 17.15 28.76
CA ASP A 404 -20.66 17.54 29.98
C ASP A 404 -20.77 16.43 31.02
N GLY A 405 -19.76 15.55 31.02
CA GLY A 405 -19.54 14.62 32.12
C GLY A 405 -19.30 15.47 33.36
N ALA A 406 -20.25 15.40 34.29
CA ALA A 406 -20.22 16.09 35.58
C ALA A 406 -18.96 15.79 36.39
#